data_AF-A0A534LYV4-F1
#
_entry.id   AF-A0A534LYV4-F1
#
_cell.length_a   1.000
_cell.length_b   1.000
_cell.length_c   1.000
_cell.angle_alpha   90.00
_cell.angle_beta   90.00
_cell.angle_gamma   90.00
#
_symmetry.space_group_name_H-M   'P 1'
#
loop_
_entity.id
_entity.type
_entity.pdbx_description
1 polymer ?
#
loop_
_entity_poly.entity_id
_entity_poly.type
_entity_poly.pdbx_seq_one_letter_code
_entity_poly.pdbx_strand_id
1 'polypeptide(L)' 'MNLRLFNTRTRRKDPFVPRTPGDVKMYVCGPTTYDYSHLGHARSYIAFDTARRYLESLGLRV' A
#
# COMPACT_ATOMS: atom_id res chain seq x y z
N MET A 1 -9.06 -15.51 -3.80
CA MET A 1 -8.53 -14.81 -2.61
C MET A 1 -9.40 -13.59 -2.33
N ASN A 2 -9.99 -13.43 -1.13
CA ASN A 2 -10.94 -12.34 -0.84
C ASN A 2 -10.25 -11.17 -0.13
N LEU A 3 -9.19 -10.62 -0.72
CA LEU A 3 -8.53 -9.44 -0.17
C LEU A 3 -9.46 -8.23 -0.33
N ARG A 4 -9.70 -7.52 0.77
CA ARG A 4 -10.50 -6.29 0.78
C ARG A 4 -9.70 -5.16 1.43
N LEU A 5 -9.61 -4.02 0.75
CA LEU A 5 -8.90 -2.84 1.23
C LEU A 5 -9.89 -1.73 1.56
N PHE A 6 -9.60 -0.97 2.61
CA PHE A 6 -10.37 0.25 2.89
C PHE A 6 -10.04 1.30 1.83
N ASN A 7 -11.07 1.73 1.10
CA ASN A 7 -10.94 2.71 0.04
C ASN A 7 -11.47 4.05 0.54
N THR A 8 -10.57 5.01 0.78
CA THR A 8 -10.93 6.34 1.28
C THR A 8 -11.93 7.07 0.39
N ARG A 9 -11.93 6.83 -0.93
CA ARG A 9 -12.88 7.45 -1.88
C ARG A 9 -14.32 6.99 -1.65
N THR A 10 -14.52 5.73 -1.27
CA THR A 10 -15.85 5.14 -1.03
C THR A 10 -16.18 4.97 0.45
N ARG A 11 -15.20 5.21 1.34
CA ARG A 11 -15.26 5.04 2.80
C ARG A 11 -15.72 3.65 3.26
N ARG A 12 -15.38 2.62 2.50
CA ARG A 12 -15.73 1.23 2.81
C ARG A 12 -14.62 0.27 2.40
N LYS A 13 -14.72 -0.99 2.85
CA LYS A 13 -13.83 -2.06 2.40
C LYS A 13 -14.28 -2.56 1.04
N ASP A 14 -13.50 -2.33 0.01
CA ASP A 14 -13.77 -2.79 -1.36
C ASP A 14 -12.94 -4.03 -1.68
N PRO A 15 -13.46 -4.98 -2.49
CA PRO A 15 -12.64 -6.05 -3.05
C PRO A 15 -11.44 -5.48 -3.78
N PHE A 16 -10.25 -6.01 -3.49
CA PHE A 16 -9.05 -5.64 -4.21
C PHE A 16 -8.93 -6.50 -5.46
N VAL A 17 -8.97 -5.85 -6.62
CA VAL A 17 -8.77 -6.48 -7.93
C VAL A 17 -7.69 -5.66 -8.65
N PRO A 18 -6.52 -6.25 -8.97
CA PRO A 18 -5.47 -5.52 -9.67
C PRO A 18 -5.93 -5.17 -11.09
N ARG A 19 -5.46 -4.03 -11.60
CA ARG A 19 -5.78 -3.58 -12.97
C ARG A 19 -5.24 -4.55 -14.03
N THR A 20 -4.08 -5.14 -13.78
CA THR A 20 -3.47 -6.17 -14.61
C THR A 20 -3.35 -7.44 -13.78
N PRO A 21 -3.85 -8.61 -14.21
CA PRO A 21 -3.75 -9.84 -13.43
C PRO A 21 -2.30 -10.15 -13.02
N GLY A 22 -2.08 -10.40 -11.73
CA GLY A 22 -0.76 -10.69 -11.18
C GLY A 22 0.17 -9.48 -10.97
N ASP A 23 -0.23 -8.28 -11.38
CA ASP A 23 0.58 -7.06 -11.30
C ASP A 23 -0.16 -5.92 -10.58
N VAL A 24 0.41 -5.45 -9.49
CA VAL A 24 -0.11 -4.36 -8.65
C VAL A 24 0.75 -3.13 -8.84
N LYS A 25 0.14 -2.02 -9.26
CA LYS A 25 0.81 -0.72 -9.24
C LYS A 25 0.50 0.00 -7.95
N MET A 26 1.51 0.21 -7.11
CA MET A 26 1.40 0.89 -5.83
C MET A 26 2.22 2.17 -5.81
N TYR A 27 1.60 3.29 -5.40
CA TYR A 27 2.28 4.56 -5.18
C TYR A 27 2.03 5.04 -3.75
N VAL A 28 3.10 5.51 -3.10
CA VAL A 28 3.08 6.07 -1.75
C VAL A 28 3.86 7.38 -1.79
N CYS A 29 3.27 8.45 -1.27
CA CYS A 29 3.97 9.73 -1.20
C CYS A 29 5.24 9.62 -0.33
N GLY A 30 6.36 10.12 -0.84
CA GLY A 30 7.61 10.24 -0.09
C GLY A 30 7.63 11.44 0.87
N PRO A 31 8.73 11.64 1.61
CA PRO A 31 8.90 12.78 2.50
C PRO A 31 9.36 14.01 1.69
N THR A 32 9.08 15.19 2.20
CA THR A 32 9.77 16.41 1.73
C THR A 32 11.16 16.47 2.38
N THR A 33 12.22 16.56 1.59
CA THR A 33 13.60 16.29 2.03
C THR A 33 14.35 17.51 2.57
N TYR A 34 13.68 18.44 3.25
CA TYR A 34 14.32 19.63 3.82
C TYR A 34 14.74 19.46 5.29
N ASP A 35 14.31 18.39 5.96
CA ASP A 35 14.61 18.11 7.36
C ASP A 35 14.59 16.58 7.64
N TYR A 36 15.01 16.20 8.85
CA TYR A 36 15.01 14.83 9.33
C TYR A 36 13.61 14.22 9.36
N SER A 37 13.55 12.92 9.02
CA SER A 37 12.31 12.19 9.14
C SER A 37 11.96 11.89 10.59
N HIS A 38 10.78 12.35 11.03
CA HIS A 38 10.22 12.00 12.33
C HIS A 38 9.46 10.65 12.33
N LEU A 39 9.07 10.18 13.51
CA LEU A 39 8.41 8.89 13.72
C LEU A 39 7.08 8.74 12.94
N GLY A 40 6.39 9.84 12.65
CA GLY A 40 5.19 9.84 11.81
C GLY A 40 5.45 9.35 10.37
N HIS A 41 6.60 9.71 9.81
CA HIS A 41 7.03 9.21 8.50
C HIS A 41 7.32 7.71 8.56
N ALA A 42 8.09 7.29 9.57
CA ALA A 42 8.44 5.87 9.77
C ALA A 42 7.20 4.99 9.90
N ARG A 43 6.19 5.41 10.68
CA ARG A 43 4.92 4.69 10.80
C ARG A 43 4.24 4.48 9.44
N SER A 44 4.19 5.54 8.62
CA SER A 44 3.57 5.46 7.29
C SER A 44 4.32 4.50 6.39
N TYR A 45 5.66 4.60 6.34
CA TYR A 45 6.46 3.72 5.49
C TYR A 45 6.44 2.26 5.93
N ILE A 46 6.45 1.98 7.23
CA ILE A 46 6.32 0.60 7.74
C ILE A 46 4.94 0.02 7.39
N ALA A 47 3.87 0.80 7.53
CA ALA A 47 2.53 0.33 7.17
C ALA A 47 2.42 -0.03 5.68
N PHE A 48 2.99 0.80 4.79
CA PHE A 48 2.96 0.53 3.36
C PHE A 48 3.99 -0.53 2.92
N ASP A 49 5.14 -0.65 3.57
CA ASP A 49 6.08 -1.76 3.36
C ASP A 49 5.42 -3.10 3.74
N THR A 50 4.69 -3.13 4.86
CA THR A 50 3.91 -4.31 5.27
C THR A 50 2.85 -4.65 4.22
N ALA A 51 2.14 -3.64 3.69
CA ALA A 51 1.16 -3.86 2.63
C ALA A 51 1.80 -4.43 1.35
N ARG A 52 2.94 -3.88 0.91
CA ARG A 52 3.72 -4.38 -0.24
C ARG A 52 4.16 -5.84 -0.04
N ARG A 53 4.81 -6.13 1.09
CA ARG A 53 5.28 -7.50 1.43
C ARG A 53 4.13 -8.49 1.50
N TYR A 54 2.98 -8.06 2.04
CA TYR A 54 1.81 -8.92 2.09
C TYR A 54 1.30 -9.23 0.68
N LEU A 55 1.17 -8.23 -0.19
CA LEU A 55 0.78 -8.45 -1.59
C LEU A 55 1.76 -9.36 -2.34
N GLU A 56 3.07 -9.19 -2.15
CA GLU A 56 4.11 -10.09 -2.68
C GLU A 56 3.96 -11.52 -2.16
N SER A 57 3.63 -11.71 -0.87
CA SER A 57 3.38 -13.03 -0.30
C SER A 57 2.14 -13.73 -0.89
N LEU A 58 1.22 -12.98 -1.51
CA LEU A 58 0.09 -13.53 -2.25
C LEU A 58 0.46 -13.94 -3.69
N GLY A 59 1.74 -13.84 -4.07
CA GLY A 59 2.23 -14.14 -5.42
C GLY A 59 1.99 -13.03 -6.43
N LEU A 60 1.67 -11.81 -5.98
CA LEU A 60 1.52 -10.65 -6.84
C LEU A 60 2.88 -9.97 -7.05
N ARG A 61 3.16 -9.54 -8.28
CA ARG A 61 4.25 -8.60 -8.53
C ARG A 61 3.75 -7.20 -8.16
N VAL A 62 4.47 -6.49 -7.28
CA VAL A 62 4.15 -5.12 -6.84
C VAL A 62 5.20 -4.15 -7.36
#